data_AF-A0A2E3FLS6-F1
#
_entry.id   AF-A0A2E3FLS6-F1
#
_cell.length_a   1.000
_cell.length_b   1.000
_cell.length_c   1.000
_cell.angle_alpha   90.00
_cell.angle_beta   90.00
_cell.angle_gamma   90.00
#
_symmetry.space_group_name_H-M   'P 1'
#
loop_
_entity.id
_entity.type
_entity.pdbx_description
1 polymer ?
#
loop_
_entity_poly.entity_id
_entity_poly.type
_entity_poly.pdbx_seq_one_letter_code
_entity_poly.pdbx_strand_id
1 'polypeptide(L)'
;MIGKETPEIKYDRALTLFQESVLKPDHKLRACAYNQDCFNELMEIREHVLEYLKTLREVTHHTYADESDEIETAKLQAIKSQ
;
A
#
# COMPACT_ATOMS: atom_id res chain seq x y z
N MET A 1 -3.06 -15.42 -22.43
CA MET A 1 -3.71 -14.10 -22.51
C MET A 1 -4.09 -13.72 -21.09
N ILE A 2 -3.57 -12.61 -20.57
CA ILE A 2 -3.98 -12.12 -19.24
C ILE A 2 -5.41 -11.61 -19.43
N GLY A 3 -6.39 -12.40 -18.98
CA GLY A 3 -7.81 -12.02 -18.96
C GLY A 3 -7.96 -10.69 -18.22
N LYS A 4 -8.99 -9.90 -18.54
CA LYS A 4 -9.25 -8.56 -17.96
C LYS A 4 -9.06 -8.58 -16.44
N GLU A 5 -7.87 -8.20 -15.97
CA GLU A 5 -7.60 -7.95 -14.56
C GLU A 5 -8.40 -6.73 -14.15
N THR A 6 -9.02 -6.82 -12.98
CA THR A 6 -9.74 -5.71 -12.38
C THR A 6 -8.75 -4.58 -12.03
N PRO A 7 -9.18 -3.30 -12.03
CA PRO A 7 -8.30 -2.18 -11.70
C PRO A 7 -7.58 -2.32 -10.36
N GLU A 8 -8.18 -3.01 -9.40
CA GLU A 8 -7.68 -3.21 -8.03
C GLU A 8 -6.45 -4.12 -8.03
N ILE A 9 -6.49 -5.24 -8.78
CA ILE A 9 -5.36 -6.15 -8.91
C ILE A 9 -4.16 -5.43 -9.56
N LYS A 10 -4.43 -4.55 -10.53
CA LYS A 10 -3.38 -3.74 -11.16
C LYS A 10 -2.78 -2.73 -10.18
N TYR A 11 -3.61 -2.13 -9.33
CA TYR A 11 -3.18 -1.18 -8.32
C TYR A 11 -2.31 -1.86 -7.24
N ASP A 12 -2.74 -3.00 -6.70
CA ASP A 12 -1.98 -3.78 -5.71
C ASP A 12 -0.62 -4.24 -6.26
N ARG A 13 -0.60 -4.71 -7.52
CA ARG A 13 0.65 -5.03 -8.22
C ARG A 13 1.55 -3.82 -8.38
N ALA A 14 0.99 -2.66 -8.75
CA ALA A 14 1.75 -1.44 -8.87
C ALA A 14 2.32 -0.97 -7.52
N LEU A 15 1.54 -1.09 -6.45
CA LEU A 15 1.95 -0.76 -5.09
C LEU A 15 3.12 -1.64 -4.63
N THR A 16 3.03 -2.95 -4.89
CA THR A 16 4.10 -3.91 -4.60
C THR A 16 5.38 -3.57 -5.36
N LEU A 17 5.29 -3.36 -6.68
CA LEU A 17 6.44 -3.00 -7.51
C LEU A 17 7.10 -1.70 -7.05
N PHE A 18 6.30 -0.71 -6.64
CA PHE A 18 6.80 0.55 -6.12
C PHE A 18 7.49 0.36 -4.76
N GLN A 19 6.91 -0.41 -3.85
CA GLN A 19 7.53 -0.74 -2.56
C GLN A 19 8.89 -1.44 -2.74
N GLU A 20 9.00 -2.41 -3.66
CA GLU A 20 10.27 -3.03 -4.01
C GLU A 20 11.30 -2.02 -4.55
N SER A 21 10.85 -1.06 -5.36
CA SER A 21 11.71 0.00 -5.89
C SER A 21 12.29 0.90 -4.79
N VAL A 22 11.50 1.20 -3.74
CA VAL A 22 11.92 1.99 -2.58
C VAL A 22 12.86 1.18 -1.67
N LEU A 23 12.60 -0.12 -1.51
CA LEU A 23 13.46 -1.02 -0.74
C LEU A 23 14.83 -1.20 -1.38
N LYS A 24 14.90 -1.25 -2.72
CA LYS A 24 16.17 -1.37 -3.44
C LYS A 24 17.09 -0.18 -3.15
N PRO A 25 18.37 -0.41 -2.83
CA PRO A 25 19.31 0.69 -2.63
C PRO A 25 19.68 1.34 -3.98
N ASP A 26 19.43 2.63 -4.13
CA ASP A 26 20.02 3.44 -5.21
C ASP A 26 21.36 4.02 -4.74
N HIS A 27 22.45 3.40 -5.20
CA HIS A 27 23.81 3.81 -4.83
C HIS A 27 24.18 5.21 -5.32
N LYS A 28 23.63 5.66 -6.46
CA LYS A 28 23.92 7.00 -7.01
C LYS A 28 23.24 8.07 -6.17
N LEU A 29 21.97 7.87 -5.84
CA LEU A 29 21.22 8.77 -4.97
C LEU A 29 21.86 8.88 -3.59
N ARG A 30 22.26 7.74 -3.00
CA ARG A 30 22.93 7.72 -1.70
C ARG A 30 24.28 8.44 -1.73
N ALA A 31 25.09 8.23 -2.77
CA ALA A 31 26.34 8.96 -2.93
C ALA A 31 26.12 10.47 -3.05
N CYS A 32 25.07 10.90 -3.77
CA CYS A 32 24.67 12.30 -3.86
C CYS A 32 24.27 12.88 -2.49
N ALA A 33 23.52 12.13 -1.69
CA ALA A 33 23.11 12.54 -0.36
C ALA A 33 24.28 12.64 0.63
N TYR A 34 25.28 11.75 0.53
CA TYR A 34 26.52 11.90 1.29
C TYR A 34 27.29 13.16 0.91
N ASN A 35 27.37 13.50 -0.38
CA ASN A 35 28.03 14.74 -0.83
C ASN A 35 27.29 16.01 -0.42
N GLN A 36 26.01 15.90 -0.04
CA GLN A 36 25.15 17.00 0.39
C GLN A 36 24.88 16.99 1.91
N ASP A 37 25.57 16.12 2.66
CA ASP A 37 25.39 15.94 4.10
C ASP A 37 23.94 15.66 4.54
N CYS A 38 23.13 15.02 3.69
CA CYS A 38 21.70 14.76 3.92
C CYS A 38 21.33 13.26 3.87
N PHE A 39 22.32 12.38 4.09
CA PHE A 39 22.11 10.94 4.00
C PHE A 39 21.14 10.40 5.06
N ASN A 40 21.19 10.92 6.28
CA ASN A 40 20.33 10.45 7.38
C ASN A 40 18.87 10.81 7.11
N GLU A 41 18.63 12.05 6.69
CA GLU A 41 17.34 12.60 6.31
C GLU A 41 16.76 11.83 5.13
N LEU A 42 17.58 11.46 4.14
CA LEU A 42 17.15 10.60 3.04
C LEU A 42 16.67 9.23 3.53
N MET A 43 17.35 8.64 4.50
CA MET A 43 16.98 7.34 5.07
C MET A 43 15.71 7.42 5.93
N GLU A 44 15.53 8.50 6.69
CA GLU A 44 14.31 8.80 7.45
C GLU A 44 13.10 8.97 6.51
N ILE A 45 13.26 9.77 5.44
CA ILE A 45 12.21 9.95 4.44
C ILE A 45 11.84 8.60 3.79
N ARG A 46 12.83 7.76 3.49
CA ARG A 46 12.59 6.41 2.96
C ARG A 46 11.73 5.57 3.90
N GLU A 47 11.98 5.64 5.21
CA GLU A 47 11.18 4.94 6.21
C GLU A 47 9.74 5.46 6.25
N HIS A 48 9.55 6.77 6.28
CA HIS A 48 8.22 7.39 6.21
C HIS A 48 7.44 6.99 4.95
N VAL A 49 8.10 6.89 3.80
CA VAL A 49 7.46 6.44 2.56
C VAL A 49 7.05 4.97 2.66
N LEU A 50 7.87 4.09 3.24
CA LEU A 50 7.53 2.68 3.43
C LEU A 50 6.35 2.50 4.39
N GLU A 51 6.31 3.26 5.48
CA GLU A 51 5.18 3.31 6.41
C GLU A 51 3.91 3.73 5.67
N TYR A 52 3.98 4.80 4.87
CA TYR A 52 2.84 5.28 4.09
C TYR A 52 2.33 4.24 3.09
N LEU A 53 3.22 3.56 2.36
CA LEU A 53 2.84 2.50 1.43
C LEU A 53 2.12 1.34 2.13
N LYS A 54 2.50 1.01 3.36
CA LYS A 54 1.80 0.02 4.19
C LYS A 54 0.38 0.47 4.51
N THR A 55 0.20 1.72 4.93
CA THR A 55 -1.14 2.27 5.22
C THR A 55 -2.04 2.30 3.99
N LEU A 56 -1.48 2.62 2.81
CA LEU A 56 -2.23 2.60 1.55
C LEU A 56 -2.81 1.22 1.25
N ARG A 57 -2.01 0.17 1.48
CA ARG A 57 -2.44 -1.23 1.30
C ARG A 57 -3.53 -1.62 2.29
N GLU A 58 -3.37 -1.26 3.56
CA GLU A 58 -4.39 -1.53 4.59
C GLU A 58 -5.71 -0.84 4.25
N VAL A 59 -5.69 0.47 3.97
CA VAL A 59 -6.89 1.22 3.60
C VAL A 59 -7.56 0.65 2.36
N THR A 60 -6.80 0.32 1.31
CA THR A 60 -7.41 -0.29 0.12
C THR A 60 -8.11 -1.59 0.48
N HIS A 61 -7.48 -2.50 1.22
CA HIS A 61 -8.13 -3.76 1.60
C HIS A 61 -9.37 -3.60 2.49
N HIS A 62 -9.49 -2.53 3.28
CA HIS A 62 -10.63 -2.31 4.20
C HIS A 62 -11.78 -1.53 3.55
N THR A 63 -11.54 -0.84 2.43
CA THR A 63 -12.58 -0.10 1.71
C THR A 63 -13.43 -0.96 0.76
N TYR A 64 -13.07 -2.23 0.59
CA TYR A 64 -13.85 -3.18 -0.18
C TYR A 64 -14.61 -4.08 0.78
N ALA A 65 -15.90 -4.23 0.52
CA ALA A 65 -16.76 -5.14 1.28
C ALA A 65 -16.08 -6.51 1.37
N ASP A 66 -15.56 -6.84 2.54
CA ASP A 66 -15.03 -8.17 2.80
C ASP A 66 -16.15 -9.11 3.27
N GLU A 67 -15.85 -10.40 3.43
CA GLU A 67 -16.85 -11.35 3.93
C GLU A 67 -17.42 -10.92 5.29
N SER A 68 -16.66 -10.17 6.10
CA SER A 68 -17.12 -9.65 7.38
C SER A 68 -18.17 -8.54 7.20
N ASP A 69 -18.00 -7.66 6.21
CA ASP A 69 -18.97 -6.60 5.88
C ASP A 69 -20.31 -7.18 5.39
N GLU A 70 -20.28 -8.27 4.61
CA GLU A 70 -21.48 -8.99 4.18
C GLU A 70 -22.20 -9.65 5.37
N ILE A 71 -21.45 -10.28 6.27
CA ILE A 71 -21.97 -10.91 7.48
C ILE A 71 -22.60 -9.88 8.43
N GLU A 72 -21.96 -8.72 8.63
CA GLU A 72 -22.51 -7.64 9.46
C GLU A 72 -23.77 -7.03 8.84
N THR A 73 -23.78 -6.84 7.53
CA THR A 73 -24.97 -6.34 6.80
C THR A 73 -26.14 -7.31 6.91
N ALA A 74 -25.90 -8.62 6.78
CA ALA A 74 -26.92 -9.65 6.94
C ALA A 74 -27.48 -9.69 8.38
N LYS A 75 -26.61 -9.56 9.40
CA LYS A 75 -27.04 -9.47 10.80
C LYS A 75 -27.92 -8.24 11.05
N LEU A 76 -27.55 -7.08 10.52
CA LEU A 76 -28.33 -5.84 10.64
C LEU A 76 -29.72 -5.95 9.98
N GLN A 77 -29.82 -6.61 8.83
CA GLN A 77 -31.10 -6.84 8.13
C GLN A 77 -32.02 -7.79 8.89
N ALA A 78 -31.47 -8.84 9.51
CA ALA A 78 -32.23 -9.77 10.33
C ALA A 78 -32.81 -9.09 11.58
N ILE A 79 -32.05 -8.20 12.22
CA ILE A 79 -32.51 -7.43 13.39
C ILE A 79 -33.60 -6.41 13.02
N LYS A 80 -33.50 -5.79 11.84
CA LYS A 80 -34.48 -4.80 11.35
C LYS A 80 -35.83 -5.41 10.93
N SER A 81 -35.84 -6.72 10.70
CA SER A 81 -37.02 -7.46 10.22
C SER A 81 -37.78 -8.16 11.36
N GLN A 82 -37.41 -7.88 12.61
CA GLN A 82 -38.02 -8.37 13.84
C GLN A 82 -38.58 -7.19 14.65
#